data_AF-A0A967FKV8-F1
#
_entry.id   AF-A0A967FKV8-F1
#
_cell.length_a   1.000
_cell.length_b   1.000
_cell.length_c   1.000
_cell.angle_alpha   90.00
_cell.angle_beta   90.00
_cell.angle_gamma   90.00
#
_symmetry.space_group_name_H-M   'P 1'
#
loop_
_entity.id
_entity.type
_entity.pdbx_description
1 polymer ?
#
loop_
_entity_poly.entity_id
_entity_poly.type
_entity_poly.pdbx_seq_one_letter_code
_entity_poly.pdbx_strand_id
1 'polypeptide(L)' 'MSDQLQIKSLGGVVMTVDNQPVSGLASRKASALLLYLVMSGRAQPREVLTNLLWDDLPQERAMANLRVVLSSLRKSV' A
#
# COMPACT_ATOMS: atom_id res chain seq x y z
N MET A 1 9.53 14.69 13.82
CA MET A 1 9.62 15.23 12.46
C MET A 1 8.50 14.56 11.68
N SER A 2 7.75 15.32 10.88
CA SER A 2 6.67 14.76 10.07
C SER A 2 7.22 14.57 8.66
N ASP A 3 7.61 13.34 8.35
CA ASP A 3 8.15 13.00 7.03
C ASP A 3 7.05 13.22 5.97
N GLN A 4 7.41 13.86 4.85
CA GLN A 4 6.45 14.23 3.81
C GLN A 4 6.39 13.17 2.72
N LEU A 5 5.28 12.41 2.68
CA LEU A 5 4.97 11.50 1.59
C LEU A 5 4.36 12.25 0.40
N GLN A 6 4.95 12.10 -0.79
CA GLN A 6 4.39 12.58 -2.05
C GLN A 6 4.12 11.41 -2.99
N ILE A 7 2.97 11.44 -3.68
CA ILE A 7 2.56 10.37 -4.62
C ILE A 7 2.10 10.99 -5.94
N LYS A 8 2.60 10.47 -7.06
CA LYS A 8 2.10 10.74 -8.41
C LYS A 8 1.51 9.45 -8.97
N SER A 9 0.30 9.49 -9.53
CA SER A 9 -0.45 8.29 -9.96
C SER A 9 -1.07 8.35 -11.37
N LEU A 10 -1.13 9.52 -12.00
CA LEU A 10 -1.75 9.71 -13.33
C LEU A 10 -0.74 9.41 -14.45
N GLY A 11 -0.59 8.12 -14.78
CA GLY A 11 0.29 7.60 -15.83
C GLY A 11 1.24 6.51 -15.32
N GLY A 12 1.67 6.63 -14.06
CA GLY A 12 2.45 5.64 -13.33
C GLY A 12 2.50 6.01 -11.85
N VAL A 13 2.78 5.04 -10.99
CA VAL A 13 2.84 5.27 -9.53
C VAL A 13 4.28 5.54 -9.12
N VAL A 14 4.55 6.78 -8.69
CA VAL A 14 5.83 7.22 -8.13
C VAL A 14 5.58 7.74 -6.72
N MET A 15 6.40 7.30 -5.76
CA MET A 15 6.28 7.64 -4.35
C MET A 15 7.63 8.12 -3.83
N THR A 16 7.62 9.23 -3.08
CA THR A 16 8.81 9.78 -2.42
C THR A 16 8.50 10.15 -0.97
N VAL A 17 9.45 9.90 -0.06
CA VAL A 17 9.43 10.42 1.32
C VAL A 17 10.56 11.43 1.42
N ASP A 18 10.25 12.68 1.77
CA ASP A 18 11.24 13.77 1.82
C ASP A 18 12.11 13.88 0.56
N ASN A 19 11.45 13.77 -0.61
CA ASN A 19 12.05 13.75 -1.95
C ASN A 19 12.97 12.54 -2.26
N GLN A 20 13.09 11.57 -1.36
CA GLN A 20 13.78 10.31 -1.61
C GLN A 20 12.81 9.27 -2.19
N PRO A 21 13.13 8.59 -3.30
CA PRO A 21 12.29 7.52 -3.84
C PRO A 21 12.04 6.42 -2.81
N VAL A 22 10.76 6.07 -2.61
CA VAL A 22 10.41 4.88 -1.83
C VAL A 22 10.87 3.66 -2.61
N SER A 23 11.90 2.99 -2.10
CA SER A 23 12.46 1.77 -2.67
C SER A 23 12.05 0.55 -1.82
N GLY A 24 12.05 -0.63 -2.43
CA GLY A 24 11.79 -1.88 -1.69
C GLY A 24 10.31 -2.21 -1.42
N LEU A 25 9.36 -1.57 -2.12
CA LEU A 25 7.97 -2.03 -2.11
C LEU A 25 7.90 -3.46 -2.65
N ALA A 26 7.41 -4.39 -1.83
CA ALA A 26 7.43 -5.82 -2.13
C ALA A 26 6.62 -6.22 -3.38
N SER A 27 5.69 -5.37 -3.84
CA SER A 27 4.88 -5.65 -5.03
C SER A 27 4.12 -4.41 -5.52
N ARG A 28 3.56 -4.49 -6.74
CA ARG A 28 2.56 -3.52 -7.24
C ARG A 28 1.33 -3.39 -6.33
N LYS A 29 0.92 -4.49 -5.67
CA LYS A 29 -0.18 -4.47 -4.69
C LYS A 29 0.17 -3.66 -3.43
N ALA A 30 1.45 -3.56 -3.07
CA ALA A 30 1.90 -2.66 -2.00
C ALA A 30 1.70 -1.19 -2.38
N SER A 31 2.10 -0.79 -3.59
CA SER A 31 1.86 0.56 -4.10
C SER A 31 0.37 0.88 -4.18
N ALA A 32 -0.45 -0.05 -4.69
CA ALA A 32 -1.90 0.11 -4.77
C ALA A 32 -2.54 0.24 -3.37
N LEU A 33 -2.10 -0.57 -2.40
CA LEU A 33 -2.59 -0.49 -1.02
C LEU A 33 -2.30 0.87 -0.39
N LEU A 34 -1.06 1.37 -0.51
CA LEU A 34 -0.70 2.66 0.06
C LEU A 34 -1.47 3.80 -0.60
N LEU A 35 -1.55 3.81 -1.93
CA LEU A 35 -2.31 4.82 -2.67
C LEU A 35 -3.79 4.83 -2.22
N TYR A 36 -4.40 3.65 -2.09
CA TYR A 36 -5.79 3.54 -1.65
C TYR A 36 -5.98 4.08 -0.22
N LEU A 37 -5.10 3.71 0.71
CA LEU A 37 -5.17 4.18 2.10
C LEU A 37 -5.03 5.71 2.19
N VAL A 38 -4.05 6.28 1.49
CA VAL A 38 -3.83 7.74 1.44
C VAL A 38 -5.04 8.47 0.86
N MET A 39 -5.56 7.99 -0.28
CA MET A 39 -6.75 8.59 -0.92
C MET A 39 -8.00 8.46 -0.06
N SER A 40 -8.11 7.40 0.74
CA SER A 40 -9.28 7.19 1.59
C SER A 40 -9.28 8.04 2.86
N GLY A 41 -8.11 8.47 3.34
CA GLY A 41 -7.96 9.35 4.51
C GLY A 41 -8.50 8.80 5.83
N ARG A 42 -8.86 7.51 5.89
CA ARG A 42 -9.48 6.89 7.08
C ARG A 42 -9.04 5.44 7.25
N ALA A 43 -9.27 4.89 8.44
CA ALA A 43 -9.07 3.47 8.70
C ALA A 43 -9.98 2.62 7.80
N GLN A 44 -9.42 1.56 7.21
CA GLN A 44 -10.13 0.65 6.31
C GLN A 44 -10.20 -0.75 6.93
N PRO A 45 -11.36 -1.43 6.88
CA PRO A 45 -11.46 -2.83 7.29
C PRO A 45 -10.53 -3.70 6.45
N ARG A 46 -9.86 -4.67 7.10
CA ARG A 46 -8.94 -5.57 6.40
C ARG A 46 -9.62 -6.36 5.28
N GLU A 47 -10.88 -6.73 5.48
CA GLU A 47 -11.68 -7.48 4.49
C GLU A 47 -11.94 -6.66 3.22
N VAL A 48 -12.17 -5.35 3.36
CA VAL A 48 -12.31 -4.46 2.20
C VAL A 48 -11.00 -4.40 1.42
N LEU A 49 -9.87 -4.29 2.13
CA LEU A 49 -8.55 -4.25 1.52
C LEU A 49 -8.18 -5.58 0.85
N THR A 50 -8.57 -6.71 1.43
CA THR A 50 -8.32 -8.02 0.81
C THR A 50 -9.14 -8.20 -0.46
N ASN A 51 -10.43 -7.86 -0.41
CA ASN A 51 -11.31 -7.97 -1.58
C ASN A 51 -10.90 -7.00 -2.69
N LEU A 52 -10.36 -5.83 -2.37
CA LEU A 52 -9.87 -4.87 -3.37
C LEU A 52 -8.63 -5.39 -4.13
N LEU A 53 -7.75 -6.15 -3.48
CA LEU A 53 -6.42 -6.46 -3.99
C LEU A 53 -6.22 -7.94 -4.35
N TRP A 54 -7.04 -8.84 -3.83
CA TRP A 54 -6.95 -10.29 -3.96
C TRP A 54 -8.35 -10.93 -3.97
N ASP A 55 -9.25 -10.40 -4.79
CA ASP A 55 -10.61 -10.94 -4.99
C ASP A 55 -10.64 -12.38 -5.52
N ASP A 56 -9.55 -12.80 -6.15
CA ASP A 56 -9.32 -14.12 -6.73
C ASP A 56 -8.81 -15.18 -5.74
N LEU A 57 -8.45 -14.78 -4.52
CA LEU A 57 -7.86 -15.68 -3.52
C LEU A 57 -8.84 -16.05 -2.40
N PRO A 58 -8.72 -17.26 -1.84
CA PRO A 58 -9.37 -17.58 -0.57
C PRO A 58 -9.00 -16.56 0.51
N GLN A 59 -9.97 -16.17 1.33
CA GLN A 59 -9.84 -15.09 2.31
C GLN A 59 -8.64 -15.24 3.25
N GLU A 60 -8.34 -16.47 3.70
CA GLU A 60 -7.19 -16.75 4.55
C GLU A 60 -5.85 -16.40 3.88
N ARG A 61 -5.70 -16.73 2.59
CA ARG A 61 -4.51 -16.39 1.79
C ARG A 61 -4.43 -14.90 1.53
N ALA A 62 -5.55 -14.26 1.20
CA ALA A 62 -5.59 -12.80 1.01
C ALA A 62 -5.20 -12.05 2.30
N MET A 63 -5.68 -12.50 3.46
CA MET A 63 -5.32 -11.94 4.77
C MET A 63 -3.83 -12.15 5.10
N ALA A 64 -3.26 -13.31 4.79
CA ALA A 64 -1.82 -13.56 4.95
C ALA A 64 -0.99 -12.58 4.09
N ASN A 65 -1.36 -12.41 2.81
CA ASN A 65 -0.71 -11.47 1.91
C ASN A 65 -0.83 -10.02 2.42
N LEU A 66 -2.00 -9.62 2.90
CA LEU A 66 -2.22 -8.28 3.46
C LEU A 66 -1.27 -7.99 4.62
N ARG A 67 -1.04 -8.96 5.52
CA ARG A 67 -0.09 -8.78 6.64
C ARG A 67 1.34 -8.56 6.15
N VAL A 68 1.79 -9.34 5.17
CA VAL A 68 3.14 -9.22 4.58
C VAL A 68 3.30 -7.86 3.91
N VAL A 69 2.32 -7.45 3.10
CA VAL A 69 2.36 -6.16 2.41
C VAL A 69 2.35 -4.99 3.40
N LEU A 70 1.49 -5.00 4.41
CA LEU A 70 1.48 -3.96 5.45
C LEU A 70 2.80 -3.90 6.21
N SER A 71 3.41 -5.05 6.51
CA SER A 71 4.73 -5.08 7.15
C SER A 71 5.83 -4.52 6.25
N SER A 72 5.76 -4.76 4.94
CA SER A 72 6.70 -4.19 3.97
C SER A 72 6.53 -2.67 3.88
N LEU A 73 5.28 -2.18 3.80
CA LEU A 73 5.00 -0.75 3.72
C LEU A 73 5.57 0.04 4.89
N ARG A 74 5.36 -0.44 6.13
CA ARG A 74 5.90 0.20 7.34
C ARG A 74 7.43 0.27 7.43
N LYS A 75 8.14 -0.51 6.62
CA LYS A 75 9.61 -0.49 6.55
C LYS A 75 10.12 0.42 5.44
N SER A 76 9.28 0.73 4.47
CA SER A 76 9.66 1.46 3.25
C SER A 76 9.18 2.92 3.25
N VAL A 77 8.16 3.23 4.06
CA VAL A 77 7.52 4.55 4.20
C VAL A 77 7.48 4.91 5.67
#